data_AF-A0A4S1ZFX6-F1
#
_entry.id   AF-A0A4S1ZFX6-F1
#
_cell.length_a   1.000
_cell.length_b   1.000
_cell.length_c   1.000
_cell.angle_alpha   90.00
_cell.angle_beta   90.00
_cell.angle_gamma   90.00
#
_symmetry.space_group_name_H-M   'P 1'
#
loop_
_entity.id
_entity.type
_entity.pdbx_description
1 polymer ?
#
loop_
_entity_poly.entity_id
_entity_poly.type
_entity_poly.pdbx_seq_one_letter_code
_entity_poly.pdbx_strand_id
1 'polypeptide(L)'
;MVKYETVEEEEASSTAGYIVFIDHENDIDWKIQGGWDKEWNQEDKKAFICNISKLNVAEKMPCPLLRFNTVRAYKILLGQGVSQCCCKCFEGIDDIIRKADDFRRERNMEAARMTCLLSGSVFVMMLFGTLVAMMLTDFLPDHFLLCKTLFCASLGAFVSIWTRYGKVEMTGESPRSLLVLETTCRIVVGMISGFVAMKALETGMILKTLYENNTSCTVALVAFCAGFSERFIPSITEQVQKKE
;
A
#
# COMPACT_ATOMS: atom_id res chain seq x y z
N MET A 1 25.89 -23.14 -20.77
CA MET A 1 27.03 -23.81 -20.13
C MET A 1 28.04 -22.71 -19.81
N VAL A 2 27.92 -22.09 -18.64
CA VAL A 2 28.79 -20.96 -18.24
C VAL A 2 29.97 -21.58 -17.49
N LYS A 3 31.17 -21.34 -18.00
CA LYS A 3 32.44 -21.81 -17.42
C LYS A 3 32.66 -21.11 -16.08
N TYR A 4 32.89 -21.89 -15.03
CA TYR A 4 33.46 -21.38 -13.79
C TYR A 4 34.95 -21.15 -14.03
N GLU A 5 35.36 -19.90 -14.00
CA GLU A 5 36.77 -19.52 -13.88
C GLU A 5 37.13 -19.75 -12.41
N THR A 6 37.88 -20.83 -12.18
CA THR A 6 38.51 -21.14 -10.91
C THR A 6 39.47 -20.00 -10.56
N VAL A 7 39.10 -19.19 -9.58
CA VAL A 7 40.02 -18.23 -8.97
C VAL A 7 41.14 -19.05 -8.32
N GLU A 8 42.35 -18.86 -8.84
CA GLU A 8 43.57 -19.52 -8.42
C GLU A 8 43.87 -19.25 -6.93
N GLU A 9 44.24 -20.31 -6.23
CA GLU A 9 44.79 -20.27 -4.87
C GLU A 9 46.17 -19.62 -4.91
N GLU A 10 46.23 -18.28 -4.75
CA GLU A 10 47.48 -17.59 -4.44
C GLU A 10 47.43 -17.01 -3.00
N GLU A 11 48.28 -17.61 -2.16
CA GLU A 11 48.82 -17.13 -0.89
C GLU A 11 47.83 -16.63 0.17
N ALA A 12 47.27 -17.60 0.89
CA ALA A 12 46.60 -17.43 2.16
C ALA A 12 47.53 -16.82 3.24
N SER A 13 47.54 -15.50 3.34
CA SER A 13 47.80 -14.79 4.59
C SER A 13 46.65 -15.09 5.56
N SER A 14 46.97 -15.80 6.63
CA SER A 14 46.09 -16.30 7.71
C SER A 14 45.20 -15.23 8.35
N THR A 15 44.06 -14.94 7.72
CA THR A 15 43.00 -14.12 8.31
C THR A 15 41.72 -14.92 8.23
N ALA A 16 41.10 -15.24 9.37
CA ALA A 16 39.82 -15.93 9.42
C ALA A 16 38.78 -15.16 8.58
N GLY A 17 38.46 -15.68 7.40
CA GLY A 17 37.54 -15.06 6.46
C GLY A 17 36.09 -15.40 6.79
N TYR A 18 35.17 -14.50 6.47
CA TYR A 18 33.74 -14.80 6.47
C TYR A 18 33.10 -14.29 5.17
N ILE A 19 32.00 -14.91 4.78
CA ILE A 19 31.18 -14.49 3.65
C ILE A 19 29.73 -14.35 4.12
N VAL A 20 29.09 -13.25 3.76
CA VAL A 20 27.64 -13.03 3.90
C VAL A 20 27.09 -12.83 2.50
N PHE A 21 26.07 -13.59 2.14
CA PHE A 21 25.49 -13.55 0.81
C PHE A 21 23.97 -13.70 0.87
N ILE A 22 23.30 -13.30 -0.21
CA ILE A 22 21.87 -13.54 -0.41
C ILE A 22 21.77 -14.69 -1.41
N ASP A 23 21.07 -15.75 -1.02
CA ASP A 23 20.95 -16.95 -1.82
C ASP A 23 19.90 -16.83 -2.95
N HIS A 24 19.62 -17.93 -3.65
CA HIS A 24 18.62 -17.96 -4.71
C HIS A 24 17.17 -17.86 -4.19
N GLU A 25 16.94 -18.17 -2.91
CA GLU A 25 15.65 -18.06 -2.22
C GLU A 25 15.45 -16.67 -1.58
N ASN A 26 16.41 -15.75 -1.78
CA ASN A 26 16.41 -14.40 -1.25
C ASN A 26 16.56 -14.35 0.29
N ASP A 27 17.14 -15.40 0.86
CA ASP A 27 17.50 -15.51 2.27
C ASP A 27 18.98 -15.11 2.49
N ILE A 28 19.27 -14.58 3.68
CA ILE A 28 20.60 -14.12 4.09
C ILE A 28 21.33 -15.30 4.71
N ASP A 29 22.36 -15.77 4.02
CA ASP A 29 23.24 -16.81 4.49
C ASP A 29 24.63 -16.28 4.81
N TRP A 30 25.30 -16.97 5.73
CA TRP A 30 26.67 -16.63 6.11
C TRP A 30 27.51 -17.88 6.39
N LYS A 31 28.81 -17.79 6.13
CA LYS A 31 29.80 -18.83 6.45
C LYS A 31 31.07 -18.18 7.00
N ILE A 32 31.59 -18.74 8.10
CA ILE A 32 32.87 -18.35 8.70
C ILE A 32 33.88 -19.49 8.45
N GLN A 33 35.00 -19.16 7.81
CA GLN A 33 36.08 -20.10 7.52
C GLN A 33 36.71 -20.59 8.83
N GLY A 34 36.85 -21.91 8.99
CA GLY A 34 37.35 -22.53 10.24
C GLY A 34 36.27 -22.80 11.30
N GLY A 35 35.06 -22.26 11.12
CA GLY A 35 33.93 -22.39 12.04
C GLY A 35 33.92 -21.32 13.14
N TRP A 36 32.74 -20.85 13.51
CA TRP A 36 32.54 -19.71 14.41
C TRP A 36 32.73 -20.04 15.90
N ASP A 37 32.71 -21.33 16.27
CA ASP A 37 32.60 -21.78 17.65
C ASP A 37 33.96 -22.12 18.30
N LYS A 38 35.02 -22.32 17.51
CA LYS A 38 36.28 -22.89 18.01
C LYS A 38 37.20 -21.89 18.72
N GLU A 39 37.12 -20.59 18.38
CA GLU A 39 38.06 -19.55 18.84
C GLU A 39 37.39 -18.42 19.65
N TRP A 40 36.11 -18.58 19.99
CA TRP A 40 35.30 -17.50 20.60
C TRP A 40 35.07 -17.77 22.08
N ASN A 41 35.00 -16.71 22.88
CA ASN A 41 34.65 -16.81 24.29
C ASN A 41 33.17 -17.16 24.46
N GLN A 42 32.78 -17.72 25.60
CA GLN A 42 31.39 -18.13 25.85
C GLN A 42 30.41 -16.93 25.83
N GLU A 43 30.87 -15.75 26.22
CA GLU A 43 30.11 -14.50 26.12
C GLU A 43 29.89 -14.08 24.65
N ASP A 44 30.94 -14.09 23.83
CA ASP A 44 30.87 -13.77 22.40
C ASP A 44 29.93 -14.72 21.66
N LYS A 45 29.99 -16.02 21.97
CA LYS A 45 29.07 -17.02 21.40
C LYS A 45 27.62 -16.71 21.73
N LYS A 46 27.34 -16.36 22.99
CA LYS A 46 25.99 -16.01 23.44
C LYS A 46 25.51 -14.72 22.77
N ALA A 47 26.35 -13.69 22.67
CA ALA A 47 26.05 -12.43 22.01
C ALA A 47 25.78 -12.63 20.51
N PHE A 48 26.58 -13.45 19.85
CA PHE A 48 26.41 -13.81 18.45
C PHE A 48 25.08 -14.51 18.18
N ILE A 49 24.79 -15.59 18.92
CA ILE A 49 23.53 -16.34 18.79
C ILE A 49 22.33 -15.41 19.03
N CYS A 50 22.40 -14.56 20.06
CA CYS A 50 21.34 -13.61 20.37
C CYS A 50 21.09 -12.63 19.20
N ASN A 51 22.15 -12.00 18.69
CA ASN A 51 22.03 -10.99 17.64
C ASN A 51 21.66 -11.59 16.27
N ILE A 52 22.21 -12.76 15.92
CA ILE A 52 21.81 -13.50 14.71
C ILE A 52 20.34 -13.92 14.80
N SER A 53 19.87 -14.36 15.97
CA SER A 53 18.45 -14.71 16.14
C SER A 53 17.53 -13.51 15.90
N LYS A 54 17.90 -12.32 16.40
CA LYS A 54 17.15 -11.08 16.13
C LYS A 54 17.12 -10.73 14.65
N LEU A 55 18.27 -10.84 13.96
CA LEU A 55 18.39 -10.59 12.52
C LEU A 55 17.53 -11.58 11.70
N ASN A 56 17.54 -12.86 12.06
CA ASN A 56 16.73 -13.89 11.41
C ASN A 56 15.22 -13.64 11.60
N VAL A 57 14.81 -13.16 12.78
CA VAL A 57 13.40 -12.79 13.01
C VAL A 57 13.01 -11.61 12.13
N ALA A 58 13.83 -10.56 12.08
CA ALA A 58 13.60 -9.40 11.22
C ALA A 58 13.54 -9.81 9.74
N GLU A 59 14.44 -10.70 9.32
CA GLU A 59 14.51 -11.19 7.96
C GLU A 59 13.20 -11.83 7.46
N LYS A 60 12.53 -12.60 8.33
CA LYS A 60 11.29 -13.31 8.00
C LYS A 60 10.04 -12.43 8.06
N MET A 61 10.19 -11.12 8.33
CA MET A 61 9.08 -10.18 8.31
C MET A 61 8.43 -10.09 6.92
N PRO A 62 7.09 -10.03 6.86
CA PRO A 62 6.37 -10.05 5.59
C PRO A 62 6.62 -8.77 4.77
N CYS A 63 6.80 -8.98 3.46
CA CYS A 63 7.04 -7.95 2.45
C CYS A 63 6.01 -8.02 1.29
N PRO A 64 4.69 -8.01 1.59
CA PRO A 64 3.65 -8.42 0.62
C PRO A 64 3.51 -7.48 -0.59
N LEU A 65 3.95 -6.23 -0.47
CA LEU A 65 3.77 -5.22 -1.50
C LEU A 65 5.07 -4.85 -2.23
N LEU A 66 6.23 -5.22 -1.67
CA LEU A 66 7.54 -4.84 -2.19
C LEU A 66 7.90 -5.57 -3.48
N ARG A 67 8.72 -4.91 -4.30
CA ARG A 67 9.34 -5.50 -5.49
C ARG A 67 10.62 -6.22 -5.10
N PHE A 68 11.04 -7.19 -5.92
CA PHE A 68 12.26 -7.98 -5.70
C PHE A 68 13.50 -7.13 -5.36
N ASN A 69 13.75 -6.05 -6.10
CA ASN A 69 14.90 -5.17 -5.85
C ASN A 69 14.84 -4.47 -4.49
N THR A 70 13.65 -4.10 -4.03
CA THR A 70 13.46 -3.43 -2.74
C THR A 70 13.58 -4.42 -1.58
N VAL A 71 13.08 -5.65 -1.77
CA VAL A 71 13.32 -6.76 -0.83
C VAL A 71 14.82 -7.02 -0.73
N ARG A 72 15.54 -7.07 -1.86
CA ARG A 72 17.00 -7.25 -1.85
C ARG A 72 17.72 -6.11 -1.12
N ALA A 73 17.31 -4.86 -1.32
CA ALA A 73 17.88 -3.73 -0.58
C ALA A 73 17.65 -3.84 0.94
N TYR A 74 16.45 -4.25 1.36
CA TYR A 74 16.14 -4.55 2.75
C TYR A 74 17.04 -5.67 3.31
N LYS A 75 17.22 -6.76 2.56
CA LYS A 75 18.09 -7.88 2.94
C LYS A 75 19.56 -7.47 3.01
N ILE A 76 20.03 -6.59 2.12
CA ILE A 76 21.40 -6.04 2.18
C ILE A 76 21.61 -5.25 3.48
N LEU A 77 20.64 -4.44 3.92
CA LEU A 77 20.72 -3.71 5.19
C LEU A 77 20.83 -4.67 6.39
N LEU A 78 20.04 -5.73 6.42
CA LEU A 78 20.15 -6.77 7.45
C LEU A 78 21.48 -7.54 7.37
N GLY A 79 21.98 -7.81 6.15
CA GLY A 79 23.27 -8.46 5.92
C GLY A 79 24.46 -7.69 6.49
N GLN A 80 24.37 -6.35 6.59
CA GLN A 80 25.38 -5.55 7.30
C GLN A 80 25.43 -5.90 8.79
N GLY A 81 24.28 -6.16 9.42
CA GLY A 81 24.21 -6.63 10.81
C GLY A 81 24.82 -8.03 10.98
N VAL A 82 24.59 -8.93 10.02
CA VAL A 82 25.21 -10.27 10.03
C VAL A 82 26.73 -10.16 9.89
N SER A 83 27.22 -9.31 8.98
CA SER A 83 28.64 -9.03 8.81
C SER A 83 29.29 -8.47 10.08
N GLN A 84 28.63 -7.54 10.78
CA GLN A 84 29.10 -7.04 12.07
C GLN A 84 29.15 -8.13 13.15
N CYS A 85 28.14 -9.00 13.21
CA CYS A 85 28.15 -10.16 14.10
C CYS A 85 29.34 -11.09 13.80
N CYS A 86 29.66 -11.35 12.53
CA CYS A 86 30.82 -12.16 12.14
C CYS A 86 32.16 -11.52 12.57
N CYS A 87 32.23 -10.19 12.61
CA CYS A 87 33.40 -9.43 13.10
C CYS A 87 33.46 -9.26 14.62
N LYS A 88 32.59 -9.91 15.40
CA LYS A 88 32.44 -9.71 16.86
C LYS A 88 32.09 -8.27 17.27
N CYS A 89 31.54 -7.47 16.36
CA CYS A 89 31.00 -6.14 16.66
C CYS A 89 29.49 -6.26 16.89
N PHE A 90 29.09 -6.30 18.16
CA PHE A 90 27.68 -6.46 18.54
C PHE A 90 26.97 -5.13 18.84
N GLU A 91 27.72 -4.03 18.89
CA GLU A 91 27.18 -2.70 19.15
C GLU A 91 26.39 -2.19 17.93
N GLY A 92 25.20 -1.65 18.17
CA GLY A 92 24.39 -1.03 17.11
C GLY A 92 23.61 -2.00 16.22
N ILE A 93 23.61 -3.31 16.49
CA ILE A 93 22.79 -4.29 15.73
C ILE A 93 21.30 -3.94 15.80
N ASP A 94 20.80 -3.55 16.98
CA ASP A 94 19.41 -3.13 17.16
C ASP A 94 19.07 -1.88 16.32
N ASP A 95 20.04 -0.98 16.11
CA ASP A 95 19.86 0.18 15.22
C ASP A 95 19.82 -0.20 13.74
N ILE A 96 20.62 -1.18 13.32
CA ILE A 96 20.58 -1.71 11.95
C ILE A 96 19.23 -2.36 11.69
N ILE A 97 18.75 -3.20 12.61
CA ILE A 97 17.43 -3.84 12.51
C ILE A 97 16.35 -2.77 12.41
N ARG A 98 16.36 -1.77 13.30
CA ARG A 98 15.38 -0.68 13.29
C ARG A 98 15.39 0.08 11.97
N LYS A 99 16.57 0.44 11.45
CA LYS A 99 16.70 1.13 10.15
C LYS A 99 16.18 0.29 8.99
N ALA A 100 16.45 -1.01 9.00
CA ALA A 100 15.95 -1.93 7.99
C ALA A 100 14.42 -2.05 8.05
N ASP A 101 13.85 -2.14 9.26
CA ASP A 101 12.40 -2.19 9.45
C ASP A 101 11.70 -0.89 9.06
N ASP A 102 12.27 0.26 9.39
CA ASP A 102 11.77 1.57 8.95
C ASP A 102 11.79 1.67 7.42
N PHE A 103 12.88 1.27 6.78
CA PHE A 103 12.97 1.20 5.32
C PHE A 103 11.88 0.29 4.71
N ARG A 104 11.71 -0.91 5.25
CA ARG A 104 10.66 -1.87 4.81
C ARG A 104 9.27 -1.24 4.94
N ARG A 105 8.98 -0.66 6.10
CA ARG A 105 7.68 -0.06 6.43
C ARG A 105 7.35 1.12 5.51
N GLU A 106 8.28 2.04 5.32
CA GLU A 106 8.10 3.19 4.42
C GLU A 106 7.84 2.75 2.97
N ARG A 107 8.60 1.77 2.47
CA ARG A 107 8.40 1.26 1.10
C ARG A 107 7.09 0.50 0.95
N ASN A 108 6.66 -0.27 1.96
CA ASN A 108 5.34 -0.92 1.96
C ASN A 108 4.21 0.11 1.96
N MET A 109 4.32 1.17 2.76
CA MET A 109 3.34 2.26 2.81
C MET A 109 3.20 2.97 1.45
N GLU A 110 4.32 3.26 0.80
CA GLU A 110 4.33 3.84 -0.55
C GLU A 110 3.65 2.90 -1.56
N ALA A 111 4.00 1.62 -1.54
CA ALA A 111 3.41 0.62 -2.44
C ALA A 111 1.91 0.44 -2.21
N ALA A 112 1.44 0.49 -0.96
CA ALA A 112 0.02 0.46 -0.62
C ALA A 112 -0.72 1.66 -1.21
N ARG A 113 -0.19 2.88 -0.99
CA ARG A 113 -0.76 4.12 -1.55
C ARG A 113 -0.86 4.07 -3.06
N MET A 114 0.21 3.63 -3.74
CA MET A 114 0.22 3.49 -5.19
C MET A 114 -0.83 2.48 -5.67
N THR A 115 -0.98 1.34 -4.97
CA THR A 115 -1.97 0.32 -5.33
C THR A 115 -3.39 0.86 -5.24
N CYS A 116 -3.73 1.58 -4.17
CA CYS A 116 -5.07 2.16 -3.99
C CYS A 116 -5.35 3.29 -4.99
N LEU A 117 -4.37 4.17 -5.24
CA LEU A 117 -4.54 5.26 -6.21
C LEU A 117 -4.71 4.73 -7.64
N LEU A 118 -3.90 3.73 -8.02
CA LEU A 118 -4.00 3.11 -9.35
C LEU A 118 -5.33 2.38 -9.53
N SER A 119 -5.75 1.57 -8.55
CA SER A 119 -7.01 0.82 -8.65
C SER A 119 -8.22 1.76 -8.72
N GLY A 120 -8.24 2.80 -7.88
CA GLY A 120 -9.30 3.82 -7.91
C GLY A 120 -9.31 4.60 -9.23
N SER A 121 -8.13 4.97 -9.76
CA SER A 121 -8.02 5.70 -11.03
C SER A 121 -8.53 4.86 -12.20
N VAL A 122 -8.17 3.57 -12.27
CA VAL A 122 -8.67 2.65 -13.31
C VAL A 122 -10.19 2.54 -13.25
N PHE A 123 -10.77 2.42 -12.07
CA PHE A 123 -12.22 2.32 -11.90
C PHE A 123 -12.95 3.59 -12.37
N VAL A 124 -12.47 4.77 -11.96
CA VAL A 124 -13.04 6.06 -12.39
C VAL A 124 -12.87 6.30 -13.89
N MET A 125 -11.71 5.95 -14.46
CA MET A 125 -11.45 6.06 -15.90
C MET A 125 -12.36 5.14 -16.72
N MET A 126 -12.66 3.94 -16.21
CA MET A 126 -13.63 3.04 -16.84
C MET A 126 -15.03 3.69 -16.87
N LEU A 127 -15.49 4.26 -15.75
CA LEU A 127 -16.77 4.98 -15.70
C LEU A 127 -16.78 6.20 -16.63
N PHE A 128 -15.69 6.96 -16.70
CA PHE A 128 -15.56 8.07 -17.64
C PHE A 128 -15.68 7.59 -19.10
N GLY A 129 -14.99 6.50 -19.45
CA GLY A 129 -15.10 5.88 -20.77
C GLY A 129 -16.53 5.47 -21.11
N THR A 130 -17.27 4.89 -20.17
CA THR A 130 -18.68 4.54 -20.38
C THR A 130 -19.56 5.77 -20.61
N LEU A 131 -19.31 6.87 -19.89
CA LEU A 131 -20.05 8.13 -20.05
C LEU A 131 -19.79 8.77 -21.42
N VAL A 132 -18.53 8.79 -21.87
CA VAL A 132 -18.16 9.30 -23.21
C VAL A 132 -18.76 8.43 -24.31
N ALA A 133 -18.72 7.10 -24.16
CA ALA A 133 -19.33 6.19 -25.13
C ALA A 133 -20.85 6.43 -25.27
N MET A 134 -21.57 6.61 -24.15
CA MET A 134 -22.99 6.96 -24.15
C MET A 134 -23.27 8.29 -24.85
N MET A 135 -22.45 9.32 -24.62
CA MET A 135 -22.59 10.61 -25.33
C MET A 135 -22.40 10.48 -26.85
N LEU A 136 -21.51 9.60 -27.31
CA LEU A 136 -21.19 9.47 -28.73
C LEU A 136 -22.15 8.56 -29.50
N THR A 137 -22.84 7.66 -28.82
CA THR A 137 -23.66 6.62 -29.45
C THR A 137 -25.16 6.84 -29.31
N ASP A 138 -25.59 7.92 -28.64
CA ASP A 138 -26.98 8.17 -28.21
C ASP A 138 -27.62 6.94 -27.54
N PHE A 139 -26.79 6.07 -26.94
CA PHE A 139 -27.20 4.81 -26.35
C PHE A 139 -27.77 5.09 -24.95
N LEU A 140 -29.10 5.01 -24.81
CA LEU A 140 -29.88 5.25 -23.59
C LEU A 140 -29.94 6.72 -23.12
N PRO A 141 -30.59 7.63 -23.88
CA PRO A 141 -30.73 9.04 -23.49
C PRO A 141 -31.43 9.21 -22.13
N ASP A 142 -32.38 8.33 -21.79
CA ASP A 142 -33.15 8.39 -20.55
C ASP A 142 -32.32 8.08 -19.29
N HIS A 143 -31.19 7.36 -19.45
CA HIS A 143 -30.32 6.99 -18.33
C HIS A 143 -29.07 7.87 -18.22
N PHE A 144 -28.90 8.82 -19.14
CA PHE A 144 -27.73 9.68 -19.18
C PHE A 144 -27.54 10.50 -17.90
N LEU A 145 -28.62 11.04 -17.33
CA LEU A 145 -28.58 11.78 -16.07
C LEU A 145 -28.13 10.90 -14.91
N LEU A 146 -28.64 9.66 -14.81
CA LEU A 146 -28.26 8.71 -13.78
C LEU A 146 -26.77 8.35 -13.89
N CYS A 147 -26.28 8.04 -15.10
CA CYS A 147 -24.87 7.71 -15.33
C CYS A 147 -23.96 8.89 -14.97
N LYS A 148 -24.35 10.13 -15.34
CA LYS A 148 -23.62 11.34 -14.94
C LYS A 148 -23.56 11.52 -13.42
N THR A 149 -24.67 11.28 -12.72
CA THR A 149 -24.75 11.31 -11.25
C THR A 149 -23.78 10.31 -10.62
N LEU A 150 -23.82 9.06 -11.06
CA LEU A 150 -22.94 8.00 -10.55
C LEU A 150 -21.47 8.31 -10.81
N PHE A 151 -21.15 8.86 -11.98
CA PHE A 151 -19.79 9.31 -12.30
C PHE A 151 -19.33 10.43 -11.36
N CYS A 152 -20.12 11.49 -11.19
CA CYS A 152 -19.78 12.58 -10.27
C CYS A 152 -19.63 12.10 -8.82
N ALA A 153 -20.48 11.17 -8.38
CA ALA A 153 -20.37 10.57 -7.05
C ALA A 153 -19.10 9.72 -6.90
N SER A 154 -18.74 8.94 -7.93
CA SER A 154 -17.49 8.16 -7.94
C SER A 154 -16.26 9.07 -7.89
N LEU A 155 -16.28 10.22 -8.58
CA LEU A 155 -15.23 11.24 -8.50
C LEU A 155 -15.11 11.82 -7.09
N GLY A 156 -16.24 12.15 -6.46
CA GLY A 156 -16.25 12.61 -5.07
C GLY A 156 -15.58 11.60 -4.14
N ALA A 157 -15.97 10.33 -4.24
CA ALA A 157 -15.40 9.25 -3.45
C ALA A 157 -13.90 9.04 -3.71
N PHE A 158 -13.48 9.13 -4.98
CA PHE A 158 -12.07 9.04 -5.35
C PHE A 158 -11.23 10.19 -4.78
N VAL A 159 -11.74 11.42 -4.81
CA VAL A 159 -11.08 12.57 -4.17
C VAL A 159 -11.06 12.40 -2.65
N SER A 160 -12.12 11.86 -2.04
CA SER A 160 -12.17 11.54 -0.61
C SER A 160 -11.05 10.55 -0.22
N ILE A 161 -10.93 9.46 -0.98
CA ILE A 161 -9.84 8.48 -0.90
C ILE A 161 -8.49 9.21 -0.93
N TRP A 162 -8.23 10.03 -1.95
CA TRP A 162 -6.97 10.78 -2.09
C TRP A 162 -6.65 11.64 -0.87
N THR A 163 -7.61 12.44 -0.40
CA THR A 163 -7.41 13.35 0.75
C THR A 163 -7.17 12.59 2.06
N ARG A 164 -7.66 11.35 2.16
CA ARG A 164 -7.55 10.51 3.36
C ARG A 164 -6.22 9.74 3.41
N TYR A 165 -5.69 9.28 2.28
CA TYR A 165 -4.40 8.55 2.24
C TYR A 165 -3.18 9.39 2.66
N GLY A 166 -3.27 10.72 2.57
CA GLY A 166 -2.25 11.62 3.14
C GLY A 166 -2.28 11.71 4.67
N LYS A 167 -3.35 11.25 5.32
CA LYS A 167 -3.60 11.40 6.77
C LYS A 167 -3.71 10.09 7.54
N VAL A 168 -4.04 8.98 6.88
CA VAL A 168 -4.21 7.68 7.53
C VAL A 168 -2.89 6.92 7.57
N GLU A 169 -2.54 6.42 8.75
CA GLU A 169 -1.45 5.47 8.99
C GLU A 169 -1.80 4.12 8.37
N MET A 170 -1.58 3.99 7.06
CA MET A 170 -1.61 2.71 6.38
C MET A 170 -0.44 1.87 6.89
N THR A 171 -0.70 0.67 7.41
CA THR A 171 0.38 -0.22 7.88
C THR A 171 1.11 -0.90 6.71
N GLY A 172 0.48 -1.00 5.54
CA GLY A 172 1.08 -1.61 4.34
C GLY A 172 1.29 -3.13 4.45
N GLU A 173 0.74 -3.76 5.48
CA GLU A 173 0.86 -5.21 5.72
C GLU A 173 -0.26 -6.02 5.05
N SER A 174 -1.27 -5.34 4.53
CA SER A 174 -2.38 -5.97 3.83
C SER A 174 -1.98 -6.44 2.42
N PRO A 175 -2.52 -7.57 1.94
CA PRO A 175 -2.29 -8.03 0.58
C PRO A 175 -2.92 -7.06 -0.44
N ARG A 176 -2.35 -7.02 -1.66
CA ARG A 176 -2.84 -6.14 -2.75
C ARG A 176 -4.33 -6.31 -3.05
N SER A 177 -4.83 -7.54 -3.00
CA SER A 177 -6.24 -7.84 -3.25
C SER A 177 -7.17 -7.13 -2.27
N LEU A 178 -6.80 -7.07 -0.98
CA LEU A 178 -7.59 -6.41 0.05
C LEU A 178 -7.62 -4.88 -0.17
N LEU A 179 -6.49 -4.29 -0.54
CA LEU A 179 -6.39 -2.86 -0.85
C LEU A 179 -7.24 -2.45 -2.06
N VAL A 180 -7.24 -3.29 -3.10
CA VAL A 180 -8.08 -3.09 -4.30
C VAL A 180 -9.56 -3.20 -3.94
N LEU A 181 -9.92 -4.22 -3.16
CA LEU A 181 -11.30 -4.42 -2.71
C LEU A 181 -11.78 -3.25 -1.86
N GLU A 182 -10.99 -2.81 -0.88
CA GLU A 182 -11.32 -1.66 -0.01
C GLU A 182 -11.56 -0.39 -0.84
N THR A 183 -10.66 -0.10 -1.79
CA THR A 183 -10.79 1.07 -2.67
C THR A 183 -12.05 0.99 -3.51
N THR A 184 -12.35 -0.19 -4.06
CA THR A 184 -13.53 -0.41 -4.90
C THR A 184 -14.82 -0.27 -4.09
N CYS A 185 -14.90 -0.88 -2.91
CA CYS A 185 -16.05 -0.79 -2.01
C CYS A 185 -16.32 0.66 -1.60
N ARG A 186 -15.29 1.47 -1.30
CA ARG A 186 -15.47 2.89 -0.98
C ARG A 186 -16.05 3.68 -2.14
N ILE A 187 -15.59 3.46 -3.36
CA ILE A 187 -16.16 4.12 -4.55
C ILE A 187 -17.63 3.70 -4.74
N VAL A 188 -17.95 2.42 -4.57
CA VAL A 188 -19.32 1.90 -4.64
C VAL A 188 -20.24 2.56 -3.61
N VAL A 189 -19.79 2.68 -2.35
CA VAL A 189 -20.53 3.39 -1.30
C VAL A 189 -20.76 4.85 -1.67
N GLY A 190 -19.75 5.52 -2.25
CA GLY A 190 -19.90 6.87 -2.77
C GLY A 190 -20.95 6.98 -3.88
N MET A 191 -20.96 6.03 -4.82
CA MET A 191 -21.98 5.96 -5.88
C MET A 191 -23.40 5.80 -5.31
N ILE A 192 -23.58 4.91 -4.33
CA ILE A 192 -24.86 4.74 -3.62
C ILE A 192 -25.27 6.05 -2.94
N SER A 193 -24.33 6.75 -2.31
CA SER A 193 -24.57 8.05 -1.68
C SER A 193 -25.04 9.11 -2.66
N GLY A 194 -24.40 9.19 -3.83
CA GLY A 194 -24.83 10.09 -4.90
C GLY A 194 -26.21 9.75 -5.45
N PHE A 195 -26.54 8.46 -5.59
CA PHE A 195 -27.85 8.01 -6.04
C PHE A 195 -28.96 8.42 -5.05
N VAL A 196 -28.76 8.18 -3.75
CA VAL A 196 -29.70 8.61 -2.71
C VAL A 196 -29.85 10.13 -2.71
N ALA A 197 -28.76 10.87 -2.86
CA ALA A 197 -28.79 12.33 -2.91
C ALA A 197 -29.57 12.87 -4.13
N MET A 198 -29.45 12.22 -5.29
CA MET A 198 -30.25 12.53 -6.47
C MET A 198 -31.75 12.33 -6.20
N LYS A 199 -32.14 11.23 -5.55
CA LYS A 199 -33.54 11.01 -5.17
C LYS A 199 -34.05 12.01 -4.13
N ALA A 200 -33.21 12.42 -3.20
CA ALA A 200 -33.56 13.48 -2.24
C ALA A 200 -33.75 14.87 -2.90
N LEU A 201 -33.07 15.14 -4.01
CA LEU A 201 -33.31 16.33 -4.83
C LEU A 201 -34.65 16.22 -5.60
N GLU A 202 -34.92 15.07 -6.21
CA GLU A 202 -36.18 14.83 -6.93
C GLU A 202 -37.41 14.97 -6.03
N THR A 203 -37.34 14.53 -4.77
CA THR A 203 -38.42 14.68 -3.78
C THR A 203 -38.50 16.09 -3.19
N GLY A 204 -37.58 16.99 -3.55
CA GLY A 204 -37.54 18.36 -3.02
C GLY A 204 -37.15 18.47 -1.55
N MET A 205 -36.59 17.39 -0.96
CA MET A 205 -36.13 17.40 0.43
C MET A 205 -34.89 18.31 0.62
N ILE A 206 -34.11 18.49 -0.44
CA ILE A 206 -32.84 19.23 -0.43
C ILE A 206 -32.80 20.19 -1.63
N LEU A 207 -32.32 21.43 -1.42
CA LEU A 207 -31.95 22.42 -2.46
C LEU A 207 -32.94 22.60 -3.64
N LYS A 208 -34.26 22.53 -3.38
CA LYS A 208 -35.32 22.61 -4.41
C LYS A 208 -35.17 23.80 -5.38
N THR A 209 -34.85 24.99 -4.86
CA THR A 209 -34.69 26.23 -5.67
C THR A 209 -33.52 26.17 -6.66
N LEU A 210 -32.47 25.41 -6.36
CA LEU A 210 -31.31 25.23 -7.26
C LEU A 210 -31.55 24.13 -8.28
N TYR A 211 -32.39 23.14 -7.96
CA TYR A 211 -32.77 22.06 -8.87
C TYR A 211 -33.65 22.56 -10.02
N GLU A 212 -34.57 23.49 -9.72
CA GLU A 212 -35.49 24.10 -10.72
C GLU A 212 -34.77 24.99 -11.74
N ASN A 213 -33.65 25.62 -11.37
CA ASN A 213 -32.89 26.49 -12.27
C ASN A 213 -31.90 25.74 -13.18
N ASN A 214 -31.17 24.75 -12.63
CA ASN A 214 -30.20 23.98 -13.41
C ASN A 214 -30.07 22.55 -12.86
N THR A 215 -31.04 21.72 -13.22
CA THR A 215 -31.17 20.31 -12.79
C THR A 215 -29.87 19.53 -12.95
N SER A 216 -29.24 19.62 -14.13
CA SER A 216 -28.06 18.83 -14.48
C SER A 216 -26.81 19.20 -13.68
N CYS A 217 -26.58 20.48 -13.41
CA CYS A 217 -25.42 20.94 -12.64
C CYS A 217 -25.62 20.72 -11.13
N THR A 218 -26.82 20.99 -10.63
CA THR A 218 -27.15 20.81 -9.21
C THR A 218 -27.05 19.34 -8.79
N VAL A 219 -27.59 18.42 -9.60
CA VAL A 219 -27.48 16.97 -9.33
C VAL A 219 -26.02 16.52 -9.34
N ALA A 220 -25.22 16.95 -10.32
CA ALA A 220 -23.80 16.60 -10.40
C ALA A 220 -22.99 17.07 -9.19
N LEU A 221 -23.20 18.31 -8.74
CA LEU A 221 -22.50 18.88 -7.57
C LEU A 221 -22.90 18.17 -6.28
N VAL A 222 -24.20 17.95 -6.07
CA VAL A 222 -24.70 17.26 -4.88
C VAL A 222 -24.23 15.80 -4.86
N ALA A 223 -24.24 15.12 -6.01
CA ALA A 223 -23.73 13.75 -6.12
C ALA A 223 -22.23 13.69 -5.80
N PHE A 224 -21.43 14.64 -6.29
CA PHE A 224 -20.02 14.75 -5.94
C PHE A 224 -19.81 14.95 -4.44
N CYS A 225 -20.53 15.89 -3.82
CA CYS A 225 -20.46 16.14 -2.38
C CYS A 225 -20.88 14.92 -1.55
N ALA A 226 -21.94 14.23 -1.99
CA ALA A 226 -22.43 13.01 -1.35
C ALA A 226 -21.42 11.87 -1.44
N GLY A 227 -20.76 11.70 -2.59
CA GLY A 227 -19.69 10.71 -2.76
C GLY A 227 -18.42 11.08 -1.99
N PHE A 228 -18.10 12.37 -1.89
CA PHE A 228 -16.94 12.86 -1.15
C PHE A 228 -17.08 12.63 0.37
N SER A 229 -18.29 12.81 0.89
CA SER A 229 -18.59 12.62 2.30
C SER A 229 -19.24 11.26 2.54
N GLU A 230 -18.45 10.26 2.98
CA GLU A 230 -18.97 8.97 3.47
C GLU A 230 -20.04 9.15 4.58
N ARG A 231 -20.07 10.30 5.26
CA ARG A 231 -21.03 10.66 6.32
C ARG A 231 -22.26 11.42 5.84
N PHE A 232 -22.36 11.74 4.55
CA PHE A 232 -23.49 12.52 4.02
C PHE A 232 -24.82 11.79 4.18
N ILE A 233 -24.88 10.48 3.85
CA ILE A 233 -26.10 9.68 4.04
C ILE A 233 -26.54 9.66 5.51
N PRO A 234 -25.70 9.25 6.50
CA PRO A 234 -26.09 9.29 7.91
C PRO A 234 -26.69 10.62 8.36
N SER A 235 -26.07 11.74 7.95
CA SER A 235 -26.56 13.08 8.32
C SER A 235 -27.93 13.42 7.74
N ILE A 236 -28.24 12.95 6.53
CA ILE A 236 -29.58 13.10 5.95
C ILE A 236 -30.57 12.20 6.68
N THR A 237 -30.22 10.94 6.92
CA THR A 237 -31.10 9.99 7.62
C THR A 237 -31.46 10.50 9.02
N GLU A 238 -30.50 11.06 9.76
CA GLU A 238 -30.73 11.71 11.06
C GLU A 238 -31.66 12.92 10.95
N GLN A 239 -31.55 13.73 9.90
CA GLN A 239 -32.46 14.87 9.68
C GLN A 239 -33.88 14.43 9.33
N VAL A 240 -34.04 13.32 8.61
CA VAL A 240 -35.35 12.73 8.31
C VAL A 240 -36.00 12.19 9.58
N GLN A 241 -35.23 11.47 10.41
CA GLN A 241 -35.73 10.96 11.70
C GLN A 241 -36.08 12.06 12.70
N LYS A 242 -35.44 13.23 12.65
CA LYS A 242 -35.77 14.38 13.53
C LYS A 242 -37.01 15.17 13.10
N LYS A 243 -37.55 14.92 11.91
CA LYS A 243 -38.75 15.59 11.39
C LYS A 243 -40.05 14.80 11.63
N GLU A 244 -39.95 13.60 12.21
CA GLU A 244 -41.07 12.87 12.85
C GLU A 244 -41.09 13.14 14.35
#